data_AF-A0A6B3BB54-F1
#
_entry.id   AF-A0A6B3BB54-F1
#
_cell.length_a   1.000
_cell.length_b   1.000
_cell.length_c   1.000
_cell.angle_alpha   90.00
_cell.angle_beta   90.00
_cell.angle_gamma   90.00
#
_symmetry.space_group_name_H-M   'P 1'
#
loop_
_entity.id
_entity.type
_entity.pdbx_description
1 polymer ?
#
loop_
_entity_poly.entity_id
_entity_poly.type
_entity_poly.pdbx_seq_one_letter_code
_entity_poly.pdbx_strand_id
1 'polypeptide(L)'
;MSLAQLHYTSAVDGDGTGEDGPVTARFTSVDASIPASVLTEAGPLLAYEAPSGTPDRLTDTALRALPEAYSFSLLSDGSGLLARTVPVRFPRTSAVRFHAHAVHLPPGARLPEGRSPLAVCRSARWTAATPERPLPDPLAALPAPAGHEAREREALNDFAVSRGPWLAGVLSDLRRLHGPDGPERVVLVERQSADVARWIALAGLALPDGLAELLTFTTYTRRPREAAQRVVGVLPEDAGELADSGLRVHVCTGPRPEG
;
A
#
# COMPACT_ATOMS: atom_id res chain seq x y z
N MET A 1 0.36 -25.00 -5.65
CA MET A 1 1.18 -24.05 -4.87
C MET A 1 0.24 -23.05 -4.23
N SER A 2 0.30 -22.83 -2.93
CA SER A 2 -0.48 -21.79 -2.22
C SER A 2 0.45 -20.61 -1.93
N LEU A 3 -0.09 -19.40 -2.00
CA LEU A 3 0.59 -18.20 -1.53
C LEU A 3 0.57 -18.19 0.01
N ALA A 4 1.75 -17.96 0.60
CA ALA A 4 1.89 -17.83 2.05
C ALA A 4 1.29 -16.51 2.52
N GLN A 5 0.44 -16.55 3.54
CA GLN A 5 -0.35 -15.41 4.00
C GLN A 5 -0.11 -15.09 5.46
N LEU A 6 -0.33 -13.82 5.82
CA LEU A 6 -0.39 -13.39 7.20
C LEU A 6 -1.43 -12.27 7.39
N HIS A 7 -1.94 -12.17 8.61
CA HIS A 7 -2.88 -11.14 9.05
C HIS A 7 -2.32 -10.42 10.27
N TYR A 8 -2.38 -9.10 10.24
CA TYR A 8 -1.87 -8.21 11.28
C TYR A 8 -2.91 -7.15 11.61
N THR A 9 -3.16 -6.87 12.88
CA THR A 9 -4.23 -5.93 13.25
C THR A 9 -3.99 -5.22 14.58
N SER A 10 -4.43 -3.97 14.66
CA SER A 10 -4.53 -3.21 15.91
C SER A 10 -5.92 -3.28 16.55
N ALA A 11 -6.90 -3.91 15.90
CA ALA A 11 -8.27 -4.08 16.38
C ALA A 11 -8.39 -5.35 17.23
N VAL A 12 -7.59 -5.42 18.30
CA VAL A 12 -7.54 -6.57 19.19
C VAL A 12 -7.96 -6.19 20.60
N ASP A 13 -8.64 -7.12 21.27
CA ASP A 13 -8.85 -7.04 22.70
C ASP A 13 -7.48 -7.04 23.38
N GLY A 14 -7.21 -6.04 24.22
CA GLY A 14 -6.05 -6.04 25.10
C GLY A 14 -6.03 -7.32 25.94
N ASP A 15 -4.85 -7.77 26.32
CA ASP A 15 -4.54 -8.97 27.09
C ASP A 15 -5.09 -8.99 28.54
N GLY A 16 -6.04 -8.11 28.86
CA GLY A 16 -6.75 -8.11 30.15
C GLY A 16 -5.90 -7.66 31.34
N THR A 17 -4.62 -7.34 31.14
CA THR A 17 -3.79 -6.64 32.13
C THR A 17 -4.13 -5.15 32.03
N GLY A 18 -4.99 -4.69 32.94
CA GLY A 18 -5.53 -3.34 32.98
C GLY A 18 -4.50 -2.25 33.26
N GLU A 19 -3.66 -1.95 32.28
CA GLU A 19 -2.96 -0.68 32.16
C GLU A 19 -3.40 -0.05 30.83
N ASP A 20 -3.71 1.24 30.88
CA ASP A 20 -4.01 2.12 29.73
C ASP A 20 -2.77 2.29 28.82
N GLY A 21 -2.20 1.18 28.36
CA GLY A 21 -1.12 1.13 27.40
C GLY A 21 -1.66 1.14 25.96
N PRO A 22 -0.89 1.68 25.00
CA PRO A 22 -1.25 1.56 23.59
C PRO A 22 -1.30 0.07 23.21
N VAL A 23 -2.52 -0.43 22.91
CA VAL A 23 -2.70 -1.78 22.35
C VAL A 23 -1.88 -1.86 21.06
N THR A 24 -0.79 -2.61 21.14
CA THR A 24 0.15 -2.81 20.04
C THR A 24 -0.47 -3.79 19.05
N ALA A 25 -0.35 -3.49 17.76
CA ALA A 25 -0.85 -4.39 16.72
C ALA A 25 -0.12 -5.73 16.78
N ARG A 26 -0.81 -6.82 16.41
CA ARG A 26 -0.26 -8.18 16.48
C ARG A 26 -0.67 -9.02 15.28
N PHE A 27 0.12 -10.05 15.01
CA PHE A 27 -0.24 -11.10 14.06
C PHE A 27 -1.34 -11.98 14.66
N THR A 28 -2.39 -12.25 13.88
CA THR A 28 -3.53 -13.06 14.33
C THR A 28 -3.67 -14.37 13.57
N SER A 29 -3.11 -14.43 12.36
CA SER A 29 -3.13 -15.62 11.52
C SER A 29 -1.92 -15.58 10.60
N VAL A 30 -1.09 -16.62 10.60
CA VAL A 30 0.21 -16.66 9.90
C VAL A 30 0.42 -18.05 9.32
N ASP A 31 0.79 -18.11 8.04
CA ASP A 31 1.23 -19.35 7.41
C ASP A 31 2.56 -19.82 8.01
N ALA A 32 2.66 -21.10 8.37
CA ALA A 32 3.83 -21.67 9.03
C ALA A 32 5.12 -21.64 8.20
N SER A 33 5.01 -21.44 6.87
CA SER A 33 6.16 -21.29 5.98
C SER A 33 6.85 -19.92 6.10
N ILE A 34 6.23 -18.95 6.77
CA ILE A 34 6.77 -17.58 6.90
C ILE A 34 7.77 -17.52 8.06
N PRO A 35 9.05 -17.16 7.79
CA PRO A 35 10.06 -17.06 8.84
C PRO A 35 9.76 -15.96 9.87
N ALA A 36 10.18 -16.17 11.12
CA ALA A 36 10.00 -15.16 12.18
C ALA A 36 10.71 -13.82 11.86
N SER A 37 11.86 -13.85 11.17
CA SER A 37 12.56 -12.64 10.72
C SER A 37 11.70 -11.80 9.76
N VAL A 38 10.97 -12.46 8.86
CA VAL A 38 10.02 -11.81 7.95
C VAL A 38 8.89 -11.16 8.74
N LEU A 39 8.38 -11.79 9.80
CA LEU A 39 7.35 -11.21 10.66
C LEU A 39 7.83 -9.95 11.40
N THR A 40 9.08 -9.97 11.90
CA THR A 40 9.69 -8.80 12.55
C THR A 40 9.78 -7.61 11.59
N GLU A 41 10.18 -7.84 10.34
CA GLU A 41 10.28 -6.80 9.32
C GLU A 41 8.90 -6.37 8.78
N ALA A 42 7.94 -7.29 8.68
CA ALA A 42 6.61 -7.02 8.14
C ALA A 42 5.76 -6.11 9.04
N GLY A 43 5.86 -6.25 10.37
CA GLY A 43 5.00 -5.50 11.32
C GLY A 43 4.96 -3.99 11.07
N PRO A 44 6.12 -3.29 11.03
CA PRO A 44 6.19 -1.87 10.71
C PRO A 44 5.65 -1.52 9.31
N LEU A 45 5.87 -2.38 8.30
CA LEU A 45 5.39 -2.15 6.92
C LEU A 45 3.87 -2.25 6.78
N LEU A 46 3.22 -2.95 7.70
CA LEU A 46 1.77 -3.18 7.72
C LEU A 46 1.02 -2.21 8.62
N ALA A 47 1.75 -1.41 9.42
CA ALA A 47 1.16 -0.41 10.28
C ALA A 47 0.39 0.63 9.46
N TYR A 48 -0.68 1.14 10.06
CA TYR A 48 -1.51 2.17 9.45
C TYR A 48 -1.80 3.25 10.47
N GLU A 49 -1.68 4.48 10.01
CA GLU A 49 -2.01 5.69 10.73
C GLU A 49 -3.04 6.44 9.88
N ALA A 50 -4.14 6.89 10.48
CA ALA A 50 -5.15 7.65 9.77
C ALA A 50 -4.63 9.04 9.39
N PRO A 51 -5.16 9.69 8.33
CA PRO A 51 -4.69 10.99 7.88
C PRO A 51 -4.74 12.06 8.97
N SER A 52 -3.83 13.04 8.90
CA SER A 52 -3.82 14.16 9.85
C SER A 52 -5.18 14.85 9.90
N GLY A 53 -5.65 15.14 11.11
CA GLY A 53 -6.96 15.76 11.32
C GLY A 53 -8.15 14.80 11.26
N THR A 54 -7.92 13.48 11.13
CA THR A 54 -8.98 12.48 11.28
C THR A 54 -9.63 12.61 12.67
N PRO A 55 -10.95 12.84 12.75
CA PRO A 55 -11.64 12.95 14.03
C PRO A 55 -11.58 11.65 14.84
N ASP A 56 -11.49 11.77 16.17
CA ASP A 56 -11.49 10.62 17.08
C ASP A 56 -12.75 9.76 16.99
N ARG A 57 -13.89 10.33 16.56
CA ARG A 57 -15.14 9.61 16.41
C ARG A 57 -15.65 9.72 14.97
N LEU A 58 -15.49 8.64 14.21
CA LEU A 58 -15.96 8.55 12.84
C LEU A 58 -17.36 7.92 12.77
N THR A 59 -18.15 8.40 11.80
CA THR A 59 -19.31 7.65 11.28
C THR A 59 -18.82 6.50 10.41
N ASP A 60 -19.66 5.51 10.13
CA ASP A 60 -19.27 4.39 9.26
C ASP A 60 -18.95 4.84 7.83
N THR A 61 -19.64 5.88 7.35
CA THR A 61 -19.35 6.48 6.04
C THR A 61 -18.00 7.17 6.04
N ALA A 62 -17.65 7.91 7.10
CA ALA A 62 -16.34 8.55 7.20
C ALA A 62 -15.20 7.53 7.34
N LEU A 63 -15.43 6.44 8.08
CA LEU A 63 -14.46 5.33 8.18
C LEU A 63 -14.20 4.68 6.81
N ARG A 64 -15.26 4.41 6.03
CA ARG A 64 -15.12 3.86 4.66
C ARG A 64 -14.47 4.82 3.66
N ALA A 65 -14.46 6.12 3.97
CA ALA A 65 -13.83 7.13 3.13
C ALA A 65 -12.33 7.31 3.42
N LEU A 66 -11.83 6.76 4.53
CA LEU A 66 -10.41 6.77 4.84
C LEU A 66 -9.62 5.95 3.80
N PRO A 67 -8.36 6.31 3.52
CA PRO A 67 -7.58 5.66 2.49
C PRO A 67 -7.26 4.22 2.87
N GLU A 68 -7.36 3.32 1.90
CA GLU A 68 -6.74 2.00 1.96
C GLU A 68 -5.29 2.10 1.47
N ALA A 69 -4.39 1.35 2.11
CA ALA A 69 -3.00 1.23 1.70
C ALA A 69 -2.79 -0.12 1.02
N TYR A 70 -2.39 -0.10 -0.24
CA TYR A 70 -1.84 -1.24 -0.96
C TYR A 70 -0.33 -1.05 -1.06
N SER A 71 0.43 -2.08 -0.74
CA SER A 71 1.88 -1.99 -0.79
C SER A 71 2.53 -3.23 -1.38
N PHE A 72 3.71 -2.99 -1.96
CA PHE A 72 4.68 -4.00 -2.30
C PHE A 72 6.04 -3.57 -1.78
N SER A 73 6.66 -4.41 -0.96
CA SER A 73 7.96 -4.16 -0.33
C SER A 73 8.91 -5.30 -0.63
N LEU A 74 10.20 -4.99 -0.80
CA LEU A 74 11.26 -5.99 -0.75
C LEU A 74 11.80 -6.04 0.67
N LEU A 75 11.97 -7.25 1.19
CA LEU A 75 12.49 -7.51 2.52
C LEU A 75 14.01 -7.73 2.48
N SER A 76 14.63 -7.67 3.66
CA SER A 76 16.08 -7.83 3.82
C SER A 76 16.65 -9.16 3.31
N ASP A 77 15.84 -10.23 3.30
CA ASP A 77 16.19 -11.55 2.77
C ASP A 77 15.99 -11.69 1.25
N GLY A 78 15.59 -10.59 0.57
CA GLY A 78 15.28 -10.56 -0.86
C GLY A 78 13.89 -11.09 -1.21
N SER A 79 13.07 -11.45 -0.22
CA SER A 79 11.68 -11.82 -0.43
C SER A 79 10.78 -10.60 -0.64
N GLY A 80 9.58 -10.81 -1.18
CA GLY A 80 8.59 -9.77 -1.41
C GLY A 80 7.44 -9.85 -0.40
N LEU A 81 6.90 -8.70 -0.02
CA LEU A 81 5.69 -8.60 0.79
C LEU A 81 4.66 -7.74 0.06
N LEU A 82 3.54 -8.37 -0.33
CA LEU A 82 2.35 -7.69 -0.85
C LEU A 82 1.37 -7.51 0.29
N ALA A 83 0.79 -6.33 0.44
CA ALA A 83 -0.18 -6.10 1.50
C ALA A 83 -1.33 -5.19 1.07
N ARG A 84 -2.46 -5.42 1.74
CA ARG A 84 -3.57 -4.48 1.82
C ARG A 84 -3.84 -4.20 3.29
N THR A 85 -3.76 -2.94 3.68
CA THR A 85 -4.14 -2.46 5.00
C THR A 85 -5.34 -1.52 4.90
N VAL A 86 -6.36 -1.80 5.70
CA VAL A 86 -7.61 -1.05 5.74
C VAL A 86 -7.91 -0.52 7.14
N PRO A 87 -8.48 0.69 7.23
CA PRO A 87 -9.02 1.19 8.48
C PRO A 87 -10.27 0.38 8.88
N VAL A 88 -10.37 0.04 10.16
CA VAL A 88 -11.49 -0.72 10.71
C VAL A 88 -12.01 -0.07 11.99
N ARG A 89 -13.29 -0.32 12.28
CA ARG A 89 -13.90 0.03 13.56
C ARG A 89 -13.53 -1.03 14.59
N PHE A 90 -13.23 -0.60 15.81
CA PHE A 90 -13.11 -1.50 16.95
C PHE A 90 -14.07 -1.06 18.07
N PRO A 91 -15.00 -1.91 18.54
CA PRO A 91 -16.11 -1.46 19.40
C PRO A 91 -15.68 -0.78 20.72
N ARG A 92 -14.49 -1.10 21.25
CA ARG A 92 -14.03 -0.62 22.56
C ARG A 92 -13.22 0.68 22.51
N THR A 93 -12.98 1.24 21.32
CA THR A 93 -12.22 2.49 21.16
C THR A 93 -12.83 3.35 20.06
N SER A 94 -12.78 4.67 20.23
CA SER A 94 -13.17 5.61 19.18
C SER A 94 -12.07 5.75 18.12
N ALA A 95 -10.79 5.65 18.53
CA ALA A 95 -9.64 5.72 17.65
C ALA A 95 -9.70 4.71 16.48
N VAL A 96 -9.27 5.15 15.30
CA VAL A 96 -9.18 4.31 14.10
C VAL A 96 -8.21 3.17 14.36
N ARG A 97 -8.65 1.94 14.10
CA ARG A 97 -7.81 0.74 14.08
C ARG A 97 -7.61 0.30 12.64
N PHE A 98 -6.80 -0.72 12.43
CA PHE A 98 -6.57 -1.26 11.10
C PHE A 98 -6.50 -2.79 11.10
N HIS A 99 -6.77 -3.34 9.92
CA HIS A 99 -6.50 -4.73 9.58
C HIS A 99 -5.63 -4.75 8.33
N ALA A 100 -4.56 -5.54 8.37
CA ALA A 100 -3.70 -5.83 7.23
C ALA A 100 -3.79 -7.30 6.86
N HIS A 101 -3.97 -7.58 5.57
CA HIS A 101 -3.81 -8.89 4.97
C HIS A 101 -2.61 -8.81 4.02
N ALA A 102 -1.65 -9.72 4.19
CA ALA A 102 -0.43 -9.73 3.40
C ALA A 102 -0.10 -11.12 2.85
N VAL A 103 0.58 -11.12 1.71
CA VAL A 103 1.11 -12.28 1.02
C VAL A 103 2.63 -12.17 0.96
N HIS A 104 3.31 -13.21 1.45
CA HIS A 104 4.76 -13.36 1.36
C HIS A 104 5.13 -14.09 0.07
N LEU A 105 6.09 -13.54 -0.67
CA LEU A 105 6.67 -14.12 -1.86
C LEU A 105 8.13 -14.47 -1.55
N PRO A 106 8.52 -15.77 -1.51
CA PRO A 106 9.90 -16.15 -1.29
C PRO A 106 10.88 -15.47 -2.27
N PRO A 107 12.17 -15.37 -1.93
CA PRO A 107 13.15 -14.73 -2.81
C PRO A 107 13.14 -15.33 -4.22
N GLY A 108 13.04 -14.46 -5.24
CA GLY A 108 12.96 -14.86 -6.65
C GLY A 108 11.60 -15.45 -7.08
N ALA A 109 10.65 -15.65 -6.17
CA ALA A 109 9.31 -16.08 -6.52
C ALA A 109 8.55 -14.94 -7.20
N ARG A 110 7.76 -15.31 -8.22
CA ARG A 110 6.83 -14.39 -8.89
C ARG A 110 5.41 -14.78 -8.54
N LEU A 111 4.50 -13.83 -8.68
CA LEU A 111 3.08 -14.13 -8.62
C LEU A 111 2.68 -15.14 -9.71
N PRO A 112 1.65 -15.97 -9.46
CA PRO A 112 1.11 -16.87 -10.47
C PRO A 112 0.83 -16.14 -11.79
N GLU A 113 1.09 -16.82 -12.91
CA GLU A 113 0.91 -16.29 -14.27
C GLU A 113 1.81 -15.07 -14.60
N GLY A 114 2.88 -14.85 -13.84
CA GLY A 114 3.82 -13.74 -14.07
C GLY A 114 3.22 -12.36 -13.82
N ARG A 115 2.14 -12.29 -13.02
CA ARG A 115 1.43 -11.04 -12.76
C ARG A 115 2.30 -10.04 -12.00
N SER A 116 2.13 -8.76 -12.29
CA SER A 116 2.76 -7.68 -11.52
C SER A 116 2.13 -7.57 -10.12
N PRO A 117 2.93 -7.27 -9.08
CA PRO A 117 2.47 -6.82 -7.75
C PRO A 117 1.28 -5.86 -7.78
N LEU A 118 1.29 -4.91 -8.72
CA LEU A 118 0.23 -3.93 -8.82
C LEU A 118 -1.09 -4.52 -9.30
N ALA A 119 -1.05 -5.42 -10.29
CA ALA A 119 -2.25 -6.00 -10.88
C ALA A 119 -3.08 -6.77 -9.84
N VAL A 120 -2.41 -7.31 -8.82
CA VAL A 120 -3.06 -8.07 -7.75
C VAL A 120 -3.54 -7.20 -6.59
N CYS A 121 -3.09 -5.94 -6.46
CA CYS A 121 -3.60 -5.02 -5.43
C CYS A 121 -5.14 -4.85 -5.52
N ARG A 122 -5.73 -4.94 -6.71
CA ARG A 122 -7.19 -4.82 -6.88
C ARG A 122 -7.95 -6.14 -6.76
N SER A 123 -7.31 -7.20 -6.30
CA SER A 123 -7.96 -8.51 -6.18
C SER A 123 -9.09 -8.49 -5.15
N ALA A 124 -10.24 -9.06 -5.50
CA ALA A 124 -11.34 -9.28 -4.54
C ALA A 124 -11.00 -10.32 -3.45
N ARG A 125 -9.85 -11.00 -3.56
CA ARG A 125 -9.37 -11.97 -2.58
C ARG A 125 -8.69 -11.34 -1.36
N TRP A 126 -8.49 -10.02 -1.34
CA TRP A 126 -7.99 -9.35 -0.15
C TRP A 126 -9.04 -9.31 0.96
N THR A 127 -8.75 -9.98 2.07
CA THR A 127 -9.56 -9.87 3.29
C THR A 127 -9.45 -8.47 3.90
N ALA A 128 -10.59 -7.93 4.37
CA ALA A 128 -10.71 -6.61 4.99
C ALA A 128 -10.88 -6.66 6.52
N ALA A 129 -10.97 -7.86 7.09
CA ALA A 129 -11.29 -8.09 8.49
C ALA A 129 -10.45 -9.25 9.04
N THR A 130 -10.23 -9.24 10.35
CA THR A 130 -9.49 -10.30 11.02
C THR A 130 -10.21 -11.64 10.87
N PRO A 131 -9.55 -12.68 10.32
CA PRO A 131 -10.13 -14.02 10.26
C PRO A 131 -10.45 -14.55 11.67
N GLU A 132 -11.53 -15.32 11.80
CA GLU A 132 -11.87 -16.01 13.05
C GLU A 132 -10.91 -17.17 13.36
N ARG A 133 -10.26 -17.71 12.32
CA ARG A 133 -9.36 -18.87 12.43
C ARG A 133 -7.88 -18.44 12.57
N PRO A 134 -7.09 -19.11 13.42
CA PRO A 134 -5.67 -18.80 13.60
C PRO A 134 -4.77 -19.14 12.40
N LEU A 135 -5.26 -19.99 11.49
CA LEU A 135 -4.53 -20.36 10.27
C LEU A 135 -5.28 -19.77 9.06
N PRO A 136 -4.56 -19.15 8.10
CA PRO A 136 -5.20 -18.57 6.93
C PRO A 136 -5.73 -19.69 6.03
N ASP A 137 -6.87 -19.45 5.39
CA ASP A 137 -7.36 -20.37 4.37
C ASP A 137 -6.40 -20.38 3.17
N PRO A 138 -6.19 -21.54 2.50
CA PRO A 138 -5.27 -21.61 1.38
C PRO A 138 -5.64 -20.65 0.25
N LEU A 139 -4.69 -19.79 -0.15
CA LEU A 139 -4.83 -18.85 -1.26
C LEU A 139 -4.03 -19.32 -2.46
N ALA A 140 -4.69 -19.97 -3.39
CA ALA A 140 -4.04 -20.46 -4.61
C ALA A 140 -3.54 -19.33 -5.52
N ALA A 141 -4.27 -18.21 -5.59
CA ALA A 141 -3.92 -17.06 -6.43
C ALA A 141 -4.61 -15.79 -5.93
N LEU A 142 -4.01 -14.64 -6.26
CA LEU A 142 -4.65 -13.33 -6.24
C LEU A 142 -5.00 -12.94 -7.69
N PRO A 143 -6.18 -13.31 -8.20
CA PRO A 143 -6.56 -12.93 -9.56
C PRO A 143 -6.75 -11.41 -9.63
N ALA A 144 -6.29 -10.80 -10.72
CA ALA A 144 -6.74 -9.46 -11.08
C ALA A 144 -8.26 -9.49 -11.39
N PRO A 145 -8.95 -8.34 -11.33
CA PRO A 145 -10.37 -8.28 -11.65
C PRO A 145 -10.68 -8.82 -13.06
N ALA A 146 -11.31 -9.99 -13.15
CA ALA A 146 -11.69 -10.56 -14.44
C ALA A 146 -12.90 -9.81 -15.04
N GLY A 147 -12.94 -9.68 -16.37
CA GLY A 147 -14.09 -9.12 -17.11
C GLY A 147 -14.20 -7.60 -17.11
N HIS A 148 -13.20 -6.88 -16.60
CA HIS A 148 -13.22 -5.41 -16.50
C HIS A 148 -12.04 -4.74 -17.21
N GLU A 149 -11.20 -5.47 -17.93
CA GLU A 149 -9.95 -4.96 -18.51
C GLU A 149 -10.15 -3.75 -19.44
N ALA A 150 -11.18 -3.78 -20.30
CA ALA A 150 -11.50 -2.67 -21.19
C ALA A 150 -11.87 -1.41 -20.40
N ARG A 151 -12.71 -1.56 -19.37
CA ARG A 151 -13.14 -0.46 -18.49
C ARG A 151 -11.97 0.06 -17.63
N GLU A 152 -11.09 -0.82 -17.17
CA GLU A 152 -9.90 -0.43 -16.43
C GLU A 152 -8.93 0.37 -17.31
N ARG A 153 -8.77 -0.04 -18.57
CA ARG A 153 -7.96 0.67 -19.55
C ARG A 153 -8.55 2.04 -19.88
N GLU A 154 -9.86 2.13 -20.06
CA GLU A 154 -10.57 3.40 -20.26
C GLU A 154 -10.38 4.33 -19.06
N ALA A 155 -10.62 3.84 -17.84
CA ALA A 155 -10.43 4.61 -16.62
C ALA A 155 -8.97 5.08 -16.43
N LEU A 156 -8.00 4.28 -16.88
CA LEU A 156 -6.58 4.65 -16.83
C LEU A 156 -6.22 5.70 -17.89
N ASN A 157 -6.82 5.64 -19.08
CA ASN A 157 -6.69 6.65 -20.11
C ASN A 157 -7.29 7.99 -19.66
N ASP A 158 -8.51 7.98 -19.11
CA ASP A 158 -9.15 9.18 -18.55
C ASP A 158 -8.31 9.79 -17.44
N PHE A 159 -7.73 8.94 -16.59
CA PHE A 159 -6.82 9.38 -15.55
C PHE A 159 -5.58 10.06 -16.14
N ALA A 160 -4.92 9.44 -17.14
CA ALA A 160 -3.76 10.01 -17.82
C ALA A 160 -4.07 11.36 -18.48
N VAL A 161 -5.23 11.50 -19.12
CA VAL A 161 -5.71 12.77 -19.68
C VAL A 161 -5.90 13.81 -18.58
N SER A 162 -6.58 13.45 -17.49
CA SER A 162 -6.83 14.37 -16.36
C SER A 162 -5.54 14.84 -15.67
N ARG A 163 -4.50 14.00 -15.69
CA ARG A 163 -3.19 14.25 -15.08
C ARG A 163 -2.11 14.63 -16.10
N GLY A 164 -2.49 14.96 -17.33
CA GLY A 164 -1.59 15.34 -18.42
C GLY A 164 -0.46 16.30 -18.01
N PRO A 165 -0.73 17.38 -17.24
CA PRO A 165 0.31 18.33 -16.82
C PRO A 165 1.44 17.72 -15.98
N TRP A 166 1.19 16.63 -15.26
CA TRP A 166 2.18 15.97 -14.38
C TRP A 166 2.81 14.72 -14.99
N LEU A 167 2.20 14.17 -16.04
CA LEU A 167 2.50 12.83 -16.59
C LEU A 167 3.99 12.66 -16.91
N ALA A 168 4.57 13.60 -17.65
CA ALA A 168 5.97 13.53 -18.07
C ALA A 168 6.94 13.58 -16.88
N GLY A 169 6.69 14.48 -15.92
CA GLY A 169 7.52 14.63 -14.72
C GLY A 169 7.48 13.38 -13.84
N VAL A 170 6.28 12.90 -13.53
CA VAL A 170 6.08 11.70 -12.71
C VAL A 170 6.73 10.48 -13.35
N LEU A 171 6.43 10.17 -14.62
CA LEU A 171 6.97 8.97 -15.27
C LEU A 171 8.49 9.05 -15.45
N SER A 172 9.04 10.25 -15.70
CA SER A 172 10.49 10.47 -15.74
C SER A 172 11.15 10.18 -14.40
N ASP A 173 10.62 10.71 -13.31
CA ASP A 173 11.14 10.47 -11.96
C ASP A 173 11.02 8.99 -11.55
N LEU A 174 9.90 8.34 -11.87
CA LEU A 174 9.72 6.90 -11.62
C LEU A 174 10.71 6.04 -12.41
N ARG A 175 11.02 6.41 -13.66
CA ARG A 175 12.08 5.76 -14.43
C ARG A 175 13.44 5.97 -13.77
N ARG A 176 13.74 7.21 -13.33
CA ARG A 176 15.04 7.56 -12.71
C ARG A 176 15.29 6.85 -11.39
N LEU A 177 14.28 6.34 -10.68
CA LEU A 177 14.49 5.49 -9.50
C LEU A 177 15.50 4.36 -9.80
N HIS A 178 15.56 3.85 -11.02
CA HIS A 178 16.47 2.74 -11.36
C HIS A 178 17.89 3.19 -11.78
N GLY A 179 18.16 4.50 -11.81
CA GLY A 179 19.47 5.06 -12.17
C GLY A 179 20.34 5.41 -10.96
N PRO A 180 21.67 5.53 -11.15
CA PRO A 180 22.62 5.86 -10.06
C PRO A 180 22.39 7.25 -9.46
N ASP A 181 21.93 8.22 -10.26
CA ASP A 181 21.59 9.59 -9.83
C ASP A 181 20.06 9.76 -9.65
N GLY A 182 19.36 8.65 -9.43
CA GLY A 182 17.93 8.64 -9.18
C GLY A 182 17.56 9.30 -7.85
N PRO A 183 16.33 9.80 -7.71
CA PRO A 183 15.85 10.15 -6.38
C PRO A 183 15.81 8.90 -5.51
N GLU A 184 16.02 9.07 -4.20
CA GLU A 184 15.85 7.97 -3.25
C GLU A 184 14.41 7.40 -3.33
N ARG A 185 13.45 8.33 -3.35
CA ARG A 185 12.01 8.08 -3.33
C ARG A 185 11.26 9.13 -4.13
N VAL A 186 10.18 8.70 -4.79
CA VAL A 186 9.19 9.55 -5.43
C VAL A 186 7.93 9.54 -4.58
N VAL A 187 7.49 10.72 -4.14
CA VAL A 187 6.26 10.90 -3.38
C VAL A 187 5.17 11.45 -4.28
N LEU A 188 4.01 10.78 -4.29
CA LEU A 188 2.84 11.16 -5.06
C LEU A 188 1.76 11.65 -4.09
N VAL A 189 1.41 12.94 -4.19
CA VAL A 189 0.35 13.54 -3.39
C VAL A 189 -0.92 13.59 -4.22
N GLU A 190 -1.91 12.79 -3.83
CA GLU A 190 -3.20 12.63 -4.50
C GLU A 190 -4.34 12.66 -3.49
N ARG A 191 -5.54 13.09 -3.91
CA ARG A 191 -6.72 13.17 -3.02
C ARG A 191 -7.21 11.79 -2.57
N GLN A 192 -6.86 10.75 -3.31
CA GLN A 192 -7.29 9.38 -3.05
C GLN A 192 -6.12 8.43 -3.27
N SER A 193 -5.93 7.46 -2.36
CA SER A 193 -4.90 6.42 -2.54
C SER A 193 -5.13 5.59 -3.81
N ALA A 194 -6.39 5.49 -4.27
CA ALA A 194 -6.72 4.86 -5.54
C ALA A 194 -6.10 5.58 -6.77
N ASP A 195 -5.91 6.90 -6.72
CA ASP A 195 -5.23 7.66 -7.78
C ASP A 195 -3.72 7.40 -7.77
N VAL A 196 -3.11 7.22 -6.60
CA VAL A 196 -1.72 6.73 -6.50
C VAL A 196 -1.58 5.36 -7.15
N ALA A 197 -2.53 4.44 -6.90
CA ALA A 197 -2.54 3.15 -7.58
C ALA A 197 -2.66 3.27 -9.10
N ARG A 198 -3.38 4.29 -9.62
CA ARG A 198 -3.46 4.57 -11.07
C ARG A 198 -2.14 5.10 -11.63
N TRP A 199 -1.41 5.94 -10.88
CA TRP A 199 -0.05 6.35 -11.27
C TRP A 199 0.90 5.17 -11.39
N ILE A 200 0.87 4.25 -10.41
CA ILE A 200 1.71 3.05 -10.45
C ILE A 200 1.28 2.15 -11.63
N ALA A 201 -0.01 2.13 -11.99
CA ALA A 201 -0.52 1.40 -13.16
C ALA A 201 -0.03 2.00 -14.47
N LEU A 202 -0.05 3.34 -14.59
CA LEU A 202 0.55 4.03 -15.73
C LEU A 202 2.04 3.74 -15.85
N ALA A 203 2.78 3.73 -14.73
CA ALA A 203 4.18 3.37 -14.72
C ALA A 203 4.41 1.93 -15.21
N GLY A 204 3.54 1.00 -14.80
CA GLY A 204 3.55 -0.38 -15.28
C GLY A 204 3.38 -0.53 -16.80
N LEU A 205 2.72 0.43 -17.46
CA LEU A 205 2.52 0.44 -18.92
C LEU A 205 3.58 1.26 -19.66
N ALA A 206 4.17 2.26 -19.01
CA ALA A 206 5.04 3.25 -19.66
C ALA A 206 6.54 2.96 -19.45
N LEU A 207 6.91 2.27 -18.37
CA LEU A 207 8.30 1.93 -18.10
C LEU A 207 8.75 0.75 -18.97
N PRO A 208 10.05 0.70 -19.35
CA PRO A 208 10.62 -0.47 -20.00
C PRO A 208 10.36 -1.77 -19.22
N ASP A 209 10.24 -2.87 -19.96
CA ASP A 209 10.05 -4.21 -19.40
C ASP A 209 11.07 -4.50 -18.29
N GLY A 210 10.58 -5.13 -17.21
CA GLY A 210 11.37 -5.44 -16.02
C GLY A 210 11.50 -4.30 -15.00
N LEU A 211 11.50 -3.02 -15.40
CA LEU A 211 11.61 -1.93 -14.42
C LEU A 211 10.34 -1.77 -13.58
N ALA A 212 9.17 -1.93 -14.18
CA ALA A 212 7.90 -1.88 -13.45
C ALA A 212 7.80 -2.99 -12.38
N GLU A 213 8.44 -4.14 -12.59
CA GLU A 213 8.42 -5.27 -11.64
C GLU A 213 9.29 -5.01 -10.41
N LEU A 214 10.28 -4.12 -10.53
CA LEU A 214 11.21 -3.74 -9.46
C LEU A 214 10.67 -2.60 -8.59
N LEU A 215 9.57 -1.97 -8.97
CA LEU A 215 8.98 -0.88 -8.21
C LEU A 215 8.40 -1.38 -6.90
N THR A 216 8.99 -0.97 -5.78
CA THR A 216 8.34 -1.04 -4.47
C THR A 216 7.46 0.19 -4.27
N PHE A 217 6.27 -0.01 -3.71
CA PHE A 217 5.31 1.07 -3.55
C PHE A 217 4.43 0.92 -2.31
N THR A 218 3.91 2.05 -1.81
CA THR A 218 2.69 2.08 -0.99
C THR A 218 1.74 3.15 -1.55
N THR A 219 0.45 2.85 -1.66
CA THR A 219 -0.55 3.80 -2.16
C THR A 219 -0.95 4.83 -1.11
N TYR A 220 -0.62 4.59 0.17
CA TYR A 220 -0.89 5.51 1.25
C TYR A 220 0.04 5.27 2.45
N THR A 221 0.55 6.36 3.02
CA THR A 221 1.12 6.43 4.37
C THR A 221 1.05 7.86 4.89
N ARG A 222 0.88 8.02 6.21
CA ARG A 222 1.04 9.31 6.89
C ARG A 222 2.51 9.68 7.09
N ARG A 223 3.42 8.71 7.01
CA ARG A 223 4.86 8.85 7.33
C ARG A 223 5.74 8.59 6.10
N PRO A 224 5.69 9.44 5.07
CA PRO A 224 6.39 9.17 3.82
C PRO A 224 7.93 9.17 3.91
N ARG A 225 8.51 9.83 4.92
CA ARG A 225 9.96 9.80 5.17
C ARG A 225 10.43 8.45 5.73
N GLU A 226 9.58 7.79 6.51
CA GLU A 226 9.86 6.51 7.17
C GLU A 226 9.49 5.29 6.31
N ALA A 227 8.74 5.49 5.22
CA ALA A 227 8.30 4.43 4.33
C ALA A 227 9.50 3.69 3.69
N ALA A 228 9.51 2.36 3.75
CA ALA A 228 10.57 1.56 3.13
C ALA A 228 10.50 1.53 1.59
N GLN A 229 9.36 1.90 1.00
CA GLN A 229 9.12 1.81 -0.43
C GLN A 229 9.65 3.03 -1.18
N ARG A 230 9.91 2.86 -2.49
CA ARG A 230 10.48 3.91 -3.34
C ARG A 230 9.44 4.78 -4.03
N VAL A 231 8.22 4.29 -4.18
CA VAL A 231 7.05 5.07 -4.63
C VAL A 231 6.06 5.17 -3.49
N VAL A 232 5.77 6.39 -3.03
CA VAL A 232 5.00 6.58 -1.80
C VAL A 232 3.82 7.52 -2.04
N GLY A 233 2.62 7.02 -1.80
CA GLY A 233 1.38 7.79 -1.83
C GLY A 233 1.10 8.50 -0.52
N VAL A 234 0.69 9.75 -0.60
CA VAL A 234 0.36 10.60 0.56
C VAL A 234 -0.90 11.41 0.23
N LEU A 235 -1.73 11.69 1.23
CA LEU A 235 -2.86 12.61 1.06
C LEU A 235 -2.42 14.07 1.28
N PRO A 236 -3.12 15.06 0.71
CA PRO A 236 -2.70 16.47 0.80
C PRO A 236 -2.49 16.97 2.24
N GLU A 237 -3.31 16.52 3.18
CA GLU A 237 -3.22 16.84 4.62
C GLU A 237 -1.92 16.39 5.28
N ASP A 238 -1.25 15.37 4.73
CA ASP A 238 0.00 14.81 5.25
C ASP A 238 1.23 15.26 4.42
N ALA A 239 1.03 16.11 3.41
CA ALA A 239 2.08 16.53 2.48
C ALA A 239 2.79 17.83 2.87
N GLY A 240 2.27 18.59 3.85
CA GLY A 240 2.72 19.95 4.16
C GLY A 240 4.21 20.07 4.53
N GLU A 241 4.78 19.06 5.19
CA GLU A 241 6.18 19.05 5.60
C GLU A 241 7.14 18.52 4.52
N LEU A 242 6.65 18.09 3.36
CA LEU A 242 7.47 17.40 2.37
C LEU A 242 8.23 18.33 1.43
N ALA A 243 7.83 19.60 1.32
CA ALA A 243 8.45 20.57 0.42
C ALA A 243 9.97 20.74 0.69
N ASP A 244 10.39 20.69 1.95
CA ASP A 244 11.79 20.89 2.35
C ASP A 244 12.53 19.59 2.67
N SER A 245 11.95 18.44 2.32
CA SER A 245 12.45 17.13 2.76
C SER A 245 13.58 16.55 1.91
N GLY A 246 13.96 17.21 0.80
CA GLY A 246 14.88 16.65 -0.20
C GLY A 246 14.30 15.48 -1.01
N LEU A 247 13.08 15.03 -0.71
CA LEU A 247 12.36 14.02 -1.47
C LEU A 247 11.85 14.58 -2.79
N ARG A 248 11.67 13.71 -3.79
CA ARG A 248 11.05 14.11 -5.06
C ARG A 248 9.53 14.04 -4.94
N VAL A 249 8.90 15.19 -4.70
CA VAL A 249 7.44 15.28 -4.45
C VAL A 249 6.70 15.78 -5.68
N HIS A 250 5.61 15.08 -6.04
CA HIS A 250 4.64 15.51 -7.05
C HIS A 250 3.29 15.78 -6.40
N VAL A 251 2.87 17.05 -6.41
CA VAL A 251 1.54 17.46 -5.94
C VAL A 251 0.56 17.48 -7.12
N CYS A 252 -0.07 16.33 -7.38
CA CYS A 252 -0.92 16.10 -8.54
C CYS A 252 -2.36 16.63 -8.38
N THR A 253 -2.61 17.34 -7.28
CA THR A 253 -3.92 17.92 -6.92
C THR A 253 -3.89 19.44 -6.82
N GLY A 254 -2.70 20.02 -6.97
CA GLY A 254 -2.40 21.45 -6.82
C GLY A 254 -2.38 22.20 -8.15
N PRO A 255 -1.80 23.42 -8.17
CA PRO A 255 -1.56 24.13 -9.42
C PRO A 255 -0.66 23.30 -10.35
N ARG A 256 -0.83 23.49 -11.66
CA ARG A 256 -0.02 22.80 -12.67
C ARG A 256 1.46 23.12 -12.44
N PRO A 257 2.38 22.16 -12.66
CA PRO A 257 3.80 22.43 -12.57
C PRO A 257 4.20 23.47 -13.63
N GLU A 258 5.13 24.35 -13.27
CA GLU A 258 5.77 25.24 -14.25
C GLU A 258 6.65 24.37 -15.16
N GLY A 259 6.53 24.60 -16.47
CA GLY A 259 7.17 23.80 -17.53
C GLY A 259 8.63 24.14 -17.76
#